data_AF-Q7VHU1-F1
#
_entry.id   AF-Q7VHU1-F1
#
_cell.length_a   1.000
_cell.length_b   1.000
_cell.length_c   1.000
_cell.angle_alpha   90.00
_cell.angle_beta   90.00
_cell.angle_gamma   90.00
#
_symmetry.space_group_name_H-M   'P 1'
#
loop_
_entity.id
_entity.type
_entity.pdbx_description
1 polymer ?
#
loop_
_entity_poly.entity_id
_entity_poly.type
_entity_poly.pdbx_seq_one_letter_code
_entity_poly.pdbx_strand_id
1 'polypeptide(L)'
;MKKVFMLISVCSFCFGAVAHNQTWETGYTLFAFFQKYNIPTSVYYNLPPKDKELTSEVYAGVTYYTLLGDDGELIQALIPIGDGMQIHIFKRDGAYMLDFTPMIYFEQEQTISLSIQKSPYQDLLEMTRDNGLVGEFLNAYKNSINFHSILKNDRLAVIYDRKYRLGKPLKNASIKAAVVEINKKPHYLFRFNNGRYYNKEGKEIQGFLLQTPVAGARISSKFSLGRRHPILGTIRPHYAVDYAAPKGTPIVAAADGVVIFAGKKGGYGNLIEIRHENNLKTLYAHMSSFVTGMKSGKRVKRGQMIGRVGSTGLSTGPHLHFGLYRNNVPINPLSNVKAVSKELKDKEKQDFDSLKEHFMPYLQEALNNNTNTITPNENLNLPDTLSSVNNPHKFIYEA
;
A
#
# COMPACT_ATOMS: atom_id res chain seq x y z
N MET A 1 30.87 54.50 46.63
CA MET A 1 30.96 53.35 45.71
C MET A 1 29.69 53.26 44.88
N LYS A 2 29.74 53.57 43.58
CA LYS A 2 28.62 53.34 42.65
C LYS A 2 28.70 51.91 42.14
N LYS A 3 27.68 51.07 42.38
CA LYS A 3 27.58 49.74 41.76
C LYS A 3 26.69 49.86 40.52
N VAL A 4 27.30 49.66 39.36
CA VAL A 4 26.59 49.49 38.09
C VAL A 4 26.17 48.03 37.99
N PHE A 5 24.87 47.76 37.89
CA PHE A 5 24.35 46.44 37.56
C PHE A 5 24.26 46.31 36.04
N MET A 6 25.10 45.48 35.44
CA MET A 6 25.05 45.13 34.03
C MET A 6 24.15 43.91 33.89
N LEU A 7 22.97 44.09 33.30
CA LEU A 7 22.04 43.01 32.99
C LEU A 7 22.51 42.32 31.69
N ILE A 8 23.13 41.14 31.81
CA ILE A 8 23.48 40.32 30.65
C ILE A 8 22.23 39.55 30.25
N SER A 9 21.61 39.96 29.14
CA SER A 9 20.56 39.20 28.48
C SER A 9 21.19 38.05 27.69
N VAL A 10 21.07 36.83 28.20
CA VAL A 10 21.46 35.62 27.48
C VAL A 10 20.36 35.30 26.49
N CYS A 11 20.57 35.67 25.22
CA CYS A 11 19.77 35.15 24.11
C CYS A 11 20.17 33.68 23.89
N SER A 12 19.43 32.75 24.46
CA SER A 12 19.51 31.34 24.08
C SER A 12 18.94 31.19 22.67
N PHE A 13 19.80 31.02 21.68
CA PHE A 13 19.38 30.55 20.36
C PHE A 13 19.07 29.06 20.47
N CYS A 14 17.78 28.71 20.54
CA CYS A 14 17.36 27.33 20.34
C CYS A 14 17.58 27.00 18.85
N PHE A 15 18.65 26.24 18.54
CA PHE A 15 18.84 25.66 17.23
C PHE A 15 17.71 24.64 16.98
N GLY A 16 16.83 24.96 16.03
CA GLY A 16 15.63 24.17 15.78
C GLY A 16 15.72 23.49 14.42
N ALA A 17 15.94 22.18 14.39
CA ALA A 17 15.82 21.42 13.16
C ALA A 17 14.35 21.42 12.68
N VAL A 18 14.10 21.85 11.44
CA VAL A 18 12.75 21.99 10.91
C VAL A 18 12.36 20.72 10.14
N ALA A 19 11.26 20.09 10.55
CA ALA A 19 10.67 18.97 9.85
C ALA A 19 9.70 19.47 8.77
N HIS A 20 9.98 19.11 7.52
CA HIS A 20 9.11 19.40 6.38
C HIS A 20 8.39 18.12 5.93
N ASN A 21 7.13 18.26 5.51
CA ASN A 21 6.42 17.20 4.79
C ASN A 21 6.18 17.66 3.35
N GLN A 22 6.35 16.74 2.41
CA GLN A 22 6.23 16.99 0.97
C GLN A 22 5.54 15.80 0.30
N THR A 23 4.94 16.03 -0.87
CA THR A 23 4.34 14.97 -1.68
C THR A 23 5.33 14.54 -2.76
N TRP A 24 5.50 13.23 -2.93
CA TRP A 24 6.30 12.67 -4.01
C TRP A 24 5.57 12.85 -5.34
N GLU A 25 6.07 13.73 -6.19
CA GLU A 25 5.39 14.09 -7.43
C GLU A 25 5.47 12.98 -8.50
N THR A 26 4.57 13.06 -9.48
CA THR A 26 4.59 12.14 -10.62
C THR A 26 5.88 12.33 -11.41
N GLY A 27 6.63 11.24 -11.60
CA GLY A 27 7.91 11.26 -12.32
C GLY A 27 9.12 11.63 -11.45
N TYR A 28 8.93 12.03 -10.19
CA TYR A 28 10.02 12.27 -9.26
C TYR A 28 10.72 10.94 -8.93
N THR A 29 12.05 10.93 -8.92
CA THR A 29 12.87 9.71 -8.74
C THR A 29 13.75 9.83 -7.51
N LEU A 30 14.20 8.70 -6.96
CA LEU A 30 15.16 8.71 -5.85
C LEU A 30 16.45 9.44 -6.22
N PHE A 31 16.90 9.36 -7.47
CA PHE A 31 18.07 10.10 -7.94
C PHE A 31 17.82 11.61 -8.05
N ALA A 32 16.63 12.04 -8.45
CA ALA A 32 16.26 13.45 -8.39
C ALA A 32 16.23 13.95 -6.94
N PHE A 33 15.78 13.11 -5.99
CA PHE A 33 15.89 13.38 -4.56
C PHE A 33 17.35 13.50 -4.10
N PHE A 34 18.22 12.59 -4.54
CA PHE A 34 19.65 12.65 -4.21
C PHE A 34 20.29 13.93 -4.74
N GLN A 35 20.00 14.30 -5.98
CA GLN A 35 20.48 15.54 -6.58
C GLN A 35 20.00 16.77 -5.82
N LYS A 36 18.71 16.81 -5.44
CA LYS A 36 18.14 17.93 -4.68
C LYS A 36 18.85 18.20 -3.35
N TYR A 37 19.30 17.15 -2.68
CA TYR A 37 19.91 17.21 -1.34
C TYR A 37 21.41 16.89 -1.34
N ASN A 38 22.08 16.94 -2.50
CA ASN A 38 23.51 16.67 -2.65
C ASN A 38 23.98 15.31 -2.05
N ILE A 39 23.11 14.30 -2.11
CA ILE A 39 23.42 12.95 -1.60
C ILE A 39 24.26 12.19 -2.65
N PRO A 40 25.44 11.65 -2.29
CA PRO A 40 26.24 10.85 -3.21
C PRO A 40 25.50 9.63 -3.75
N THR A 41 25.59 9.37 -5.06
CA THR A 41 24.92 8.20 -5.67
C THR A 41 25.48 6.86 -5.18
N SER A 42 26.67 6.85 -4.59
CA SER A 42 27.25 5.67 -3.93
C SER A 42 26.33 5.11 -2.84
N VAL A 43 25.53 5.96 -2.17
CA VAL A 43 24.52 5.54 -1.20
C VAL A 43 23.53 4.55 -1.82
N TYR A 44 23.14 4.73 -3.08
CA TYR A 44 22.31 3.77 -3.81
C TYR A 44 23.15 2.60 -4.35
N TYR A 45 24.29 2.88 -4.99
CA TYR A 45 25.07 1.84 -5.67
C TYR A 45 25.71 0.82 -4.72
N ASN A 46 25.91 1.16 -3.45
CA ASN A 46 26.41 0.24 -2.43
C ASN A 46 25.32 -0.66 -1.83
N LEU A 47 24.04 -0.43 -2.14
CA LEU A 47 22.96 -1.28 -1.63
C LEU A 47 23.00 -2.69 -2.26
N PRO A 48 22.57 -3.71 -1.49
CA PRO A 48 22.29 -5.04 -2.04
C PRO A 48 21.29 -4.97 -3.21
N PRO A 49 21.32 -5.92 -4.17
CA PRO A 49 20.40 -5.92 -5.32
C PRO A 49 18.92 -5.83 -4.95
N LYS A 50 18.47 -6.59 -3.94
CA LYS A 50 17.08 -6.57 -3.46
C LYS A 50 16.66 -5.22 -2.89
N ASP A 51 17.57 -4.56 -2.18
CA ASP A 51 17.30 -3.27 -1.55
C ASP A 51 17.18 -2.17 -2.61
N LYS A 52 17.99 -2.22 -3.67
CA LYS A 52 17.84 -1.31 -4.81
C LYS A 52 16.52 -1.50 -5.55
N GLU A 53 16.01 -2.73 -5.67
CA GLU A 53 14.68 -2.98 -6.21
C GLU A 53 13.59 -2.31 -5.34
N LEU A 54 13.66 -2.47 -4.01
CA LEU A 54 12.74 -1.82 -3.07
C LEU A 54 12.75 -0.29 -3.18
N THR A 55 13.87 0.35 -3.54
CA THR A 55 13.86 1.79 -3.79
C THR A 55 12.97 2.23 -4.97
N SER A 56 12.62 1.29 -5.86
CA SER A 56 11.75 1.55 -7.03
C SER A 56 10.26 1.45 -6.71
N GLU A 57 9.91 1.14 -5.46
CA GLU A 57 8.54 1.04 -4.93
C GLU A 57 7.98 2.38 -4.41
N VAL A 58 8.78 3.46 -4.41
CA VAL A 58 8.27 4.79 -4.10
C VAL A 58 7.24 5.18 -5.17
N TYR A 59 6.04 5.56 -4.74
CA TYR A 59 4.91 5.85 -5.62
C TYR A 59 4.48 7.31 -5.54
N ALA A 60 4.01 7.84 -6.66
CA ALA A 60 3.53 9.22 -6.74
C ALA A 60 2.33 9.45 -5.79
N GLY A 61 2.28 10.63 -5.18
CA GLY A 61 1.26 11.02 -4.22
C GLY A 61 1.55 10.60 -2.77
N VAL A 62 2.63 9.86 -2.51
CA VAL A 62 3.03 9.52 -1.14
C VAL A 62 3.59 10.76 -0.42
N THR A 63 3.23 10.95 0.85
CA THR A 63 3.83 11.99 1.68
C THR A 63 5.14 11.46 2.28
N TYR A 64 6.23 12.18 2.06
CA TYR A 64 7.52 11.92 2.68
C TYR A 64 7.91 13.09 3.59
N TYR A 65 8.87 12.83 4.48
CA TYR A 65 9.31 13.77 5.50
C TYR A 65 10.81 14.00 5.40
N THR A 66 11.25 15.24 5.57
CA THR A 66 12.66 15.62 5.62
C THR A 66 12.93 16.46 6.86
N LEU A 67 14.05 16.20 7.52
CA LEU A 67 14.62 17.05 8.56
C LEU A 67 15.82 17.77 7.96
N LEU A 68 15.79 19.10 7.97
CA LEU A 68 16.86 19.93 7.43
C LEU A 68 17.59 20.65 8.58
N GLY A 69 18.90 20.82 8.43
CA GLY A 69 19.69 21.73 9.24
C GLY A 69 19.47 23.19 8.86
N ASP A 70 20.03 24.11 9.64
CA ASP A 70 19.87 25.56 9.43
C ASP A 70 20.47 26.05 8.11
N ASP A 71 21.47 25.33 7.58
CA ASP A 71 22.12 25.56 6.28
C ASP A 71 21.34 24.94 5.10
N GLY A 72 20.20 24.30 5.38
CA GLY A 72 19.41 23.57 4.39
C GLY A 72 19.94 22.17 4.06
N GLU A 73 21.00 21.71 4.74
CA GLU A 73 21.51 20.34 4.58
C GLU A 73 20.47 19.32 5.04
N LEU A 74 20.33 18.22 4.30
CA LEU A 74 19.46 17.12 4.72
C LEU A 74 20.10 16.34 5.87
N ILE A 75 19.47 16.38 7.05
CA ILE A 75 19.86 15.54 8.19
C ILE A 75 19.24 14.16 8.05
N GLN A 76 17.94 14.11 7.72
CA GLN A 76 17.18 12.87 7.62
C GLN A 76 16.04 12.96 6.62
N ALA A 77 15.72 11.86 5.94
CA ALA A 77 14.48 11.67 5.18
C ALA A 77 13.79 10.35 5.52
N LEU A 78 12.45 10.38 5.53
CA LEU A 78 11.58 9.22 5.69
C LEU A 78 10.62 9.16 4.50
N ILE A 79 10.83 8.21 3.60
CA ILE A 79 10.10 8.07 2.33
C ILE A 79 9.35 6.73 2.32
N PRO A 80 8.02 6.70 2.47
CA PRO A 80 7.28 5.45 2.54
C PRO A 80 7.38 4.61 1.25
N ILE A 81 7.46 3.30 1.42
CA ILE A 81 7.40 2.29 0.35
C ILE A 81 6.40 1.19 0.72
N GLY A 82 5.39 0.99 -0.13
CA GLY A 82 4.35 -0.02 0.14
C GLY A 82 3.58 0.20 1.45
N ASP A 83 3.17 -0.90 2.09
CA ASP A 83 2.31 -0.89 3.28
C ASP A 83 3.08 -1.25 4.55
N GLY A 84 3.70 -0.24 5.16
CA GLY A 84 4.32 -0.36 6.49
C GLY A 84 5.85 -0.31 6.51
N MET A 85 6.51 -0.07 5.37
CA MET A 85 7.95 0.17 5.30
C MET A 85 8.25 1.57 4.77
N GLN A 86 9.44 2.07 5.05
CA GLN A 86 9.95 3.32 4.50
C GLN A 86 11.45 3.25 4.29
N ILE A 87 11.93 4.00 3.30
CA ILE A 87 13.34 4.33 3.14
C ILE A 87 13.66 5.39 4.20
N HIS A 88 14.70 5.13 4.99
CA HIS A 88 15.28 6.05 5.94
C HIS A 88 16.67 6.44 5.43
N ILE A 89 16.80 7.69 5.01
CA ILE A 89 18.09 8.28 4.64
C ILE A 89 18.53 9.16 5.80
N PHE A 90 19.75 9.01 6.28
CA PHE A 90 20.28 9.77 7.41
C PHE A 90 21.79 9.94 7.32
N LYS A 91 22.33 10.93 8.04
CA LYS A 91 23.77 11.14 8.15
C LYS A 91 24.31 10.45 9.41
N ARG A 92 25.41 9.71 9.27
CA ARG A 92 26.18 9.12 10.38
C ARG A 92 27.66 9.33 10.08
N ASP A 93 28.40 9.86 11.04
CA ASP A 93 29.84 10.13 10.93
C ASP A 93 30.21 10.92 9.66
N GLY A 94 29.38 11.92 9.31
CA GLY A 94 29.58 12.76 8.14
C GLY A 94 29.14 12.15 6.79
N ALA A 95 28.77 10.87 6.74
CA ALA A 95 28.35 10.18 5.52
C ALA A 95 26.85 9.89 5.50
N TYR A 96 26.24 9.95 4.32
CA TYR A 96 24.86 9.51 4.13
C TYR A 96 24.75 7.99 4.11
N MET A 97 23.74 7.48 4.82
CA MET A 97 23.32 6.08 4.84
C MET A 97 21.87 5.97 4.36
N LEU A 98 21.51 4.79 3.87
CA LEU A 98 20.13 4.43 3.49
C LEU A 98 19.80 3.07 4.10
N ASP A 99 18.72 3.00 4.86
CA ASP A 99 18.16 1.75 5.39
C ASP A 99 16.65 1.69 5.15
N PHE A 100 16.05 0.52 5.39
CA PHE A 100 14.62 0.26 5.31
C PHE A 100 14.08 -0.02 6.69
N THR A 101 13.29 0.91 7.22
CA THR A 101 12.72 0.82 8.57
C THR A 101 11.21 0.61 8.50
N PRO A 102 10.60 -0.06 9.50
CA PRO A 102 9.16 -0.06 9.64
C PRO A 102 8.63 1.36 9.77
N MET A 103 7.50 1.63 9.12
CA MET A 103 6.78 2.87 9.31
C MET A 103 5.98 2.76 10.62
N ILE A 104 6.24 3.67 11.56
CA ILE A 104 5.44 3.76 12.78
C ILE A 104 4.11 4.42 12.42
N TYR A 105 3.03 3.68 12.62
CA TYR A 105 1.64 4.14 12.50
C TYR A 105 0.83 3.48 13.61
N PHE A 106 -0.34 4.02 13.91
CA PHE A 106 -1.37 3.29 14.64
C PHE A 106 -2.53 2.99 13.69
N GLU A 107 -3.23 1.90 13.94
CA GLU A 107 -4.41 1.52 13.19
C GLU A 107 -5.64 1.69 14.06
N GLN A 108 -6.69 2.24 13.48
CA GLN A 108 -7.97 2.44 14.14
C GLN A 108 -9.06 1.89 13.24
N GLU A 109 -9.85 0.97 13.77
CA GLU A 109 -11.08 0.53 13.12
C GLU A 109 -12.12 1.63 13.24
N GLN A 110 -12.84 1.90 12.15
CA GLN A 110 -13.87 2.91 12.09
C GLN A 110 -15.13 2.34 11.44
N THR A 111 -16.28 2.77 11.92
CA THR A 111 -17.59 2.41 11.37
C THR A 111 -18.25 3.66 10.78
N ILE A 112 -18.57 3.61 9.49
CA ILE A 112 -19.45 4.56 8.83
C ILE A 112 -20.89 4.07 8.97
N SER A 113 -21.79 4.96 9.38
CA SER A 113 -23.23 4.87 9.17
C SER A 113 -23.65 6.00 8.24
N LEU A 114 -24.40 5.70 7.18
CA LEU A 114 -24.77 6.68 6.17
C LEU A 114 -26.16 6.41 5.58
N SER A 115 -27.01 7.43 5.63
CA SER A 115 -28.24 7.56 4.82
C SER A 115 -27.91 8.26 3.51
N ILE A 116 -28.18 7.59 2.38
CA ILE A 116 -27.80 8.04 1.05
C ILE A 116 -28.74 9.17 0.62
N GLN A 117 -28.16 10.31 0.24
CA GLN A 117 -28.89 11.50 -0.19
C GLN A 117 -28.69 11.81 -1.67
N LYS A 118 -27.48 11.56 -2.20
CA LYS A 118 -27.14 11.81 -3.61
C LYS A 118 -26.79 10.51 -4.32
N SER A 119 -25.74 9.86 -3.86
CA SER A 119 -25.28 8.56 -4.34
C SER A 119 -24.23 8.01 -3.36
N PRO A 120 -24.02 6.69 -3.30
CA PRO A 120 -22.98 6.11 -2.45
C PRO A 120 -21.60 6.72 -2.70
N TYR A 121 -21.24 7.00 -3.97
CA TYR A 121 -19.96 7.61 -4.29
C TYR A 121 -19.82 9.01 -3.65
N GLN A 122 -20.78 9.90 -3.93
CA GLN A 122 -20.70 11.29 -3.51
C GLN A 122 -20.79 11.43 -1.99
N ASP A 123 -21.75 10.74 -1.37
CA ASP A 123 -22.01 10.88 0.06
C ASP A 123 -20.86 10.28 0.90
N LEU A 124 -20.31 9.13 0.48
CA LEU A 124 -19.10 8.58 1.11
C LEU A 124 -17.89 9.49 0.90
N LEU A 125 -17.73 10.09 -0.29
CA LEU A 125 -16.58 10.95 -0.58
C LEU A 125 -16.64 12.25 0.25
N GLU A 126 -17.81 12.88 0.36
CA GLU A 126 -18.03 14.08 1.17
C GLU A 126 -17.76 13.80 2.65
N MET A 127 -18.23 12.65 3.15
CA MET A 127 -18.09 12.25 4.54
C MET A 127 -16.65 11.83 4.91
N THR A 128 -15.99 11.04 4.05
CA THR A 128 -14.70 10.42 4.39
C THR A 128 -13.48 11.17 3.84
N ARG A 129 -13.68 11.99 2.79
CA ARG A 129 -12.62 12.63 2.01
C ARG A 129 -11.55 11.64 1.51
N ASP A 130 -11.92 10.38 1.33
CA ASP A 130 -11.00 9.28 1.01
C ASP A 130 -11.43 8.55 -0.28
N ASN A 131 -10.89 9.01 -1.41
CA ASN A 131 -11.11 8.38 -2.71
C ASN A 131 -10.72 6.89 -2.75
N GLY A 132 -9.75 6.46 -1.94
CA GLY A 132 -9.29 5.08 -1.89
C GLY A 132 -10.35 4.18 -1.28
N LEU A 133 -10.88 4.59 -0.12
CA LEU A 133 -11.98 3.91 0.56
C LEU A 133 -13.24 3.83 -0.31
N VAL A 134 -13.67 4.97 -0.89
CA VAL A 134 -14.87 5.01 -1.75
C VAL A 134 -14.68 4.12 -2.98
N GLY A 135 -13.51 4.18 -3.62
CA GLY A 135 -13.18 3.32 -4.75
C GLY A 135 -13.19 1.84 -4.38
N GLU A 136 -12.61 1.46 -3.26
CA GLU A 136 -12.63 0.08 -2.75
C GLU A 136 -14.05 -0.42 -2.51
N PHE A 137 -14.87 0.40 -1.84
CA PHE A 137 -16.27 0.09 -1.52
C PHE A 137 -17.07 -0.20 -2.80
N LEU A 138 -17.06 0.73 -3.76
CA LEU A 138 -17.81 0.55 -5.01
C LEU A 138 -17.33 -0.66 -5.81
N ASN A 139 -16.01 -0.87 -5.86
CA ASN A 139 -15.43 -2.00 -6.57
C ASN A 139 -15.77 -3.35 -5.93
N ALA A 140 -15.84 -3.42 -4.60
CA ALA A 140 -16.20 -4.64 -3.89
C ALA A 140 -17.63 -5.08 -4.20
N TYR A 141 -18.53 -4.11 -4.44
CA TYR A 141 -19.94 -4.33 -4.75
C TYR A 141 -20.29 -4.38 -6.24
N LYS A 142 -19.34 -4.05 -7.13
CA LYS A 142 -19.54 -3.87 -8.58
C LYS A 142 -20.32 -5.01 -9.26
N ASN A 143 -20.08 -6.25 -8.85
CA ASN A 143 -20.70 -7.44 -9.44
C ASN A 143 -21.84 -8.03 -8.62
N SER A 144 -22.15 -7.46 -7.45
CA SER A 144 -23.14 -8.02 -6.52
C SER A 144 -24.41 -7.17 -6.37
N ILE A 145 -24.32 -5.86 -6.61
CA ILE A 145 -25.48 -4.96 -6.55
C ILE A 145 -25.53 -4.04 -7.76
N ASN A 146 -26.73 -3.57 -8.09
CA ASN A 146 -26.91 -2.51 -9.06
C ASN A 146 -26.98 -1.16 -8.33
N PHE A 147 -25.92 -0.36 -8.40
CA PHE A 147 -25.90 0.96 -7.76
C PHE A 147 -26.98 1.92 -8.30
N HIS A 148 -27.52 1.69 -9.50
CA HIS A 148 -28.61 2.51 -10.05
C HIS A 148 -29.96 2.25 -9.40
N SER A 149 -30.14 1.11 -8.70
CA SER A 149 -31.39 0.82 -7.99
C SER A 149 -31.43 1.40 -6.58
N ILE A 150 -30.36 2.05 -6.14
CA ILE A 150 -30.28 2.72 -4.84
C ILE A 150 -31.10 4.00 -4.89
N LEU A 151 -31.98 4.16 -3.91
CA LEU A 151 -32.85 5.31 -3.77
C LEU A 151 -32.38 6.23 -2.66
N LYS A 152 -32.92 7.45 -2.64
CA LYS A 152 -32.74 8.36 -1.52
C LYS A 152 -33.26 7.70 -0.23
N ASN A 153 -32.50 7.84 0.85
CA ASN A 153 -32.71 7.24 2.17
C ASN A 153 -32.46 5.73 2.27
N ASP A 154 -32.05 5.06 1.19
CA ASP A 154 -31.35 3.78 1.34
C ASP A 154 -30.11 3.99 2.22
N ARG A 155 -29.71 2.96 2.95
CA ARG A 155 -28.66 3.06 3.97
C ARG A 155 -27.47 2.21 3.63
N LEU A 156 -26.30 2.64 4.08
CA LEU A 156 -25.11 1.80 4.07
C LEU A 156 -24.34 1.94 5.37
N ALA A 157 -23.60 0.88 5.69
CA ALA A 157 -22.61 0.90 6.75
C ALA A 157 -21.30 0.24 6.26
N VAL A 158 -20.17 0.75 6.74
CA VAL A 158 -18.83 0.28 6.36
C VAL A 158 -17.95 0.22 7.59
N ILE A 159 -17.41 -0.96 7.89
CA ILE A 159 -16.39 -1.18 8.91
C ILE A 159 -15.06 -1.33 8.20
N TYR A 160 -14.09 -0.49 8.54
CA TYR A 160 -12.79 -0.46 7.88
C TYR A 160 -11.68 -0.09 8.86
N ASP A 161 -10.49 -0.60 8.60
CA ASP A 161 -9.29 -0.14 9.29
C ASP A 161 -8.69 1.07 8.59
N ARG A 162 -8.24 2.04 9.39
CA ARG A 162 -7.49 3.20 8.91
C ARG A 162 -6.20 3.35 9.69
N LYS A 163 -5.10 3.46 8.94
CA LYS A 163 -3.78 3.74 9.51
C LYS A 163 -3.57 5.24 9.63
N TYR A 164 -2.91 5.65 10.71
CA TYR A 164 -2.59 7.03 11.02
C TYR A 164 -1.12 7.18 11.32
N ARG A 165 -0.52 8.23 10.76
CA ARG A 165 0.87 8.60 10.99
C ARG A 165 0.94 10.07 11.34
N LEU A 166 1.54 10.39 12.50
CA LEU A 166 1.66 11.76 13.00
C LEU A 166 0.31 12.49 13.02
N GLY A 167 -0.74 11.80 13.48
CA GLY A 167 -2.11 12.32 13.52
C GLY A 167 -2.82 12.44 12.16
N LYS A 168 -2.15 12.13 11.04
CA LYS A 168 -2.74 12.20 9.69
C LYS A 168 -3.17 10.81 9.21
N PRO A 169 -4.36 10.65 8.64
CA PRO A 169 -4.79 9.38 8.05
C PRO A 169 -3.98 9.06 6.79
N LEU A 170 -3.56 7.81 6.67
CA LEU A 170 -2.99 7.26 5.45
C LEU A 170 -4.15 6.88 4.49
N LYS A 171 -3.93 7.07 3.19
CA LYS A 171 -4.95 6.90 2.13
C LYS A 171 -5.15 5.43 1.70
N ASN A 172 -4.93 4.49 2.62
CA ASN A 172 -4.98 3.05 2.40
C ASN A 172 -5.94 2.36 3.39
N ALA A 173 -7.10 2.97 3.61
CA ALA A 173 -8.17 2.35 4.38
C ALA A 173 -8.52 0.96 3.80
N SER A 174 -8.79 -0.01 4.68
CA SER A 174 -9.05 -1.39 4.30
C SER A 174 -10.42 -1.82 4.84
N ILE A 175 -11.38 -2.07 3.94
CA ILE A 175 -12.72 -2.50 4.31
C ILE A 175 -12.67 -3.92 4.89
N LYS A 176 -13.20 -4.09 6.11
CA LYS A 176 -13.36 -5.39 6.78
C LYS A 176 -14.73 -5.99 6.48
N ALA A 177 -15.77 -5.18 6.63
CA ALA A 177 -17.14 -5.58 6.33
C ALA A 177 -17.97 -4.36 5.92
N ALA A 178 -19.02 -4.59 5.15
CA ALA A 178 -19.95 -3.55 4.76
C ALA A 178 -21.34 -4.12 4.55
N VAL A 179 -22.34 -3.24 4.56
CA VAL A 179 -23.70 -3.57 4.14
C VAL A 179 -24.30 -2.38 3.40
N VAL A 180 -25.04 -2.67 2.33
CA VAL A 180 -25.89 -1.70 1.65
C VAL A 180 -27.31 -2.21 1.69
N GLU A 181 -28.22 -1.42 2.22
CA GLU A 181 -29.65 -1.68 2.17
C GLU A 181 -30.22 -1.05 0.89
N ILE A 182 -30.83 -1.87 0.04
CA ILE A 182 -31.50 -1.43 -1.18
C ILE A 182 -32.97 -1.83 -1.06
N ASN A 183 -33.89 -0.87 -1.03
CA ASN A 183 -35.32 -1.16 -0.84
C ASN A 183 -35.59 -2.07 0.37
N LYS A 184 -34.96 -1.78 1.52
CA LYS A 184 -35.04 -2.57 2.77
C LYS A 184 -34.44 -3.98 2.70
N LYS A 185 -33.69 -4.31 1.65
CA LYS A 185 -32.97 -5.58 1.53
C LYS A 185 -31.49 -5.37 1.79
N PRO A 186 -30.91 -5.98 2.84
CA PRO A 186 -29.50 -5.81 3.16
C PRO A 186 -28.62 -6.71 2.29
N HIS A 187 -27.62 -6.10 1.65
CA HIS A 187 -26.58 -6.76 0.87
C HIS A 187 -25.27 -6.66 1.63
N TYR A 188 -24.89 -7.76 2.30
CA TYR A 188 -23.67 -7.81 3.11
C TYR A 188 -22.44 -8.20 2.29
N LEU A 189 -21.30 -7.69 2.75
CA LEU A 189 -19.98 -7.90 2.20
C LEU A 189 -18.98 -8.13 3.35
N PHE A 190 -18.14 -9.15 3.23
CA PHE A 190 -17.09 -9.45 4.21
C PHE A 190 -15.76 -9.69 3.50
N ARG A 191 -14.68 -9.09 4.00
CA ARG A 191 -13.31 -9.33 3.51
C ARG A 191 -12.69 -10.49 4.28
N PHE A 192 -12.35 -11.58 3.59
CA PHE A 192 -11.72 -12.75 4.21
C PHE A 192 -10.19 -12.61 4.30
N ASN A 193 -9.54 -13.52 5.04
CA ASN A 193 -8.09 -13.49 5.30
C ASN A 193 -7.22 -13.55 4.03
N ASN A 194 -7.76 -14.06 2.92
CA ASN A 194 -7.12 -14.12 1.61
C ASN A 194 -7.18 -12.78 0.84
N GLY A 195 -7.83 -11.76 1.41
CA GLY A 195 -7.96 -10.40 0.86
C GLY A 195 -9.08 -10.22 -0.17
N ARG A 196 -9.89 -11.25 -0.41
CA ARG A 196 -11.07 -11.22 -1.30
C ARG A 196 -12.35 -10.93 -0.51
N TYR A 197 -13.38 -10.47 -1.21
CA TYR A 197 -14.69 -10.22 -0.60
C TYR A 197 -15.71 -11.30 -0.96
N TYR A 198 -16.52 -11.62 0.04
CA TYR A 198 -17.56 -12.63 -0.01
C TYR A 198 -18.88 -12.03 0.47
N ASN A 199 -20.00 -12.54 -0.05
CA ASN A 199 -21.33 -12.20 0.46
C ASN A 199 -21.67 -13.02 1.73
N LYS A 200 -22.84 -12.82 2.33
CA LYS A 200 -23.26 -13.53 3.55
C LYS A 200 -23.37 -15.06 3.39
N GLU A 201 -23.53 -15.55 2.16
CA GLU A 201 -23.54 -16.98 1.84
C GLU A 201 -22.13 -17.58 1.63
N GLY A 202 -21.06 -16.79 1.75
CA GLY A 202 -19.69 -17.25 1.53
C GLY A 202 -19.29 -17.40 0.05
N LYS A 203 -20.04 -16.76 -0.87
CA LYS A 203 -19.73 -16.70 -2.29
C LYS A 203 -18.84 -15.50 -2.59
N GLU A 204 -17.72 -15.72 -3.28
CA GLU A 204 -16.82 -14.64 -3.70
C GLU A 204 -17.52 -13.72 -4.72
N ILE A 205 -17.41 -12.40 -4.54
CA ILE A 205 -18.06 -11.42 -5.41
C ILE A 205 -17.09 -10.51 -6.18
N GLN A 206 -15.81 -10.43 -5.81
CA GLN A 206 -14.85 -9.50 -6.42
C GLN A 206 -14.28 -9.98 -7.78
N GLY A 207 -14.34 -11.29 -8.09
CA GLY A 207 -14.32 -11.83 -9.46
C GLY A 207 -13.05 -11.60 -10.31
N PHE A 208 -11.98 -11.02 -9.76
CA PHE A 208 -10.77 -10.71 -10.53
C PHE A 208 -9.79 -11.88 -10.51
N LEU A 209 -9.69 -12.59 -11.64
CA LEU A 209 -8.81 -13.75 -11.79
C LEU A 209 -7.68 -13.47 -12.77
N LEU A 210 -6.45 -13.49 -12.25
CA LEU A 210 -5.23 -13.40 -13.03
C LEU A 210 -4.95 -14.72 -13.77
N GLN A 211 -4.43 -14.59 -14.98
CA GLN A 211 -3.69 -15.62 -15.68
C GLN A 211 -2.22 -15.58 -15.27
N THR A 212 -1.59 -16.76 -15.15
CA THR A 212 -0.15 -16.84 -14.94
C THR A 212 0.58 -16.16 -16.11
N PRO A 213 1.43 -15.15 -15.84
CA PRO A 213 2.00 -14.29 -16.88
C PRO A 213 3.13 -14.95 -17.69
N VAL A 214 3.70 -16.05 -17.19
CA VAL A 214 4.73 -16.84 -17.87
C VAL A 214 4.37 -18.31 -17.76
N ALA A 215 4.05 -18.94 -18.90
CA ALA A 215 3.66 -20.34 -18.93
C ALA A 215 4.84 -21.26 -18.56
N GLY A 216 4.60 -22.27 -17.73
CA GLY A 216 5.59 -23.29 -17.36
C GLY A 216 6.76 -22.80 -16.48
N ALA A 217 6.75 -21.54 -16.04
CA ALA A 217 7.82 -21.00 -15.20
C ALA A 217 7.70 -21.49 -13.75
N ARG A 218 8.86 -21.78 -13.14
CA ARG A 218 8.95 -22.14 -11.72
C ARG A 218 8.97 -20.86 -10.87
N ILE A 219 8.25 -20.86 -9.76
CA ILE A 219 8.35 -19.78 -8.77
C ILE A 219 9.68 -19.92 -8.02
N SER A 220 10.57 -18.94 -8.16
CA SER A 220 11.86 -18.87 -7.45
C SER A 220 11.76 -18.11 -6.13
N SER A 221 10.87 -17.13 -6.04
CA SER A 221 10.62 -16.34 -4.83
C SER A 221 9.13 -16.01 -4.73
N LYS A 222 8.57 -16.10 -3.53
CA LYS A 222 7.16 -15.79 -3.25
C LYS A 222 7.01 -14.37 -2.69
N PHE A 223 5.79 -13.86 -2.76
CA PHE A 223 5.41 -12.63 -2.09
C PHE A 223 5.62 -12.75 -0.57
N SER A 224 6.14 -11.68 0.04
CA SER A 224 6.28 -11.55 1.48
C SER A 224 6.20 -10.08 1.89
N LEU A 225 5.42 -9.77 2.92
CA LEU A 225 5.42 -8.43 3.54
C LEU A 225 6.65 -8.19 4.43
N GLY A 226 7.53 -9.19 4.58
CA GLY A 226 8.73 -9.06 5.38
C GLY A 226 8.48 -8.94 6.89
N ARG A 227 7.34 -9.44 7.41
CA ARG A 227 7.05 -9.43 8.85
C ARG A 227 8.14 -10.19 9.61
N ARG A 228 8.84 -9.49 10.50
CA ARG A 228 9.97 -10.01 11.29
C ARG A 228 9.48 -11.03 12.33
N HIS A 229 10.16 -12.17 12.40
CA HIS A 229 10.13 -13.04 13.59
C HIS A 229 11.12 -12.46 14.63
N PRO A 230 10.78 -12.36 15.92
CA PRO A 230 11.53 -11.60 16.93
C PRO A 230 13.01 -11.97 17.14
N ILE A 231 13.51 -13.05 16.55
CA ILE A 231 14.83 -13.65 16.83
C ILE A 231 15.87 -13.44 15.70
N LEU A 232 15.47 -13.32 14.41
CA LEU A 232 16.39 -13.50 13.26
C LEU A 232 16.90 -12.22 12.56
N GLY A 233 16.70 -11.05 13.15
CA GLY A 233 17.55 -9.88 12.86
C GLY A 233 17.31 -9.07 11.58
N THR A 234 16.89 -9.61 10.41
CA THR A 234 16.37 -8.79 9.27
C THR A 234 15.53 -9.63 8.30
N ILE A 235 14.33 -9.14 7.94
CA ILE A 235 13.54 -9.66 6.81
C ILE A 235 13.15 -8.47 5.94
N ARG A 236 13.50 -8.52 4.65
CA ARG A 236 13.07 -7.53 3.66
C ARG A 236 11.77 -8.00 3.01
N PRO A 237 10.81 -7.10 2.76
CA PRO A 237 9.65 -7.45 1.97
C PRO A 237 10.07 -7.83 0.54
N HIS A 238 9.26 -8.69 -0.06
CA HIS A 238 9.28 -8.97 -1.49
C HIS A 238 7.85 -8.79 -2.01
N TYR A 239 7.59 -7.65 -2.65
CA TYR A 239 6.25 -7.22 -3.04
C TYR A 239 5.73 -7.84 -4.34
N ALA A 240 6.31 -8.98 -4.73
CA ALA A 240 6.02 -9.68 -5.98
C ALA A 240 6.21 -11.20 -5.89
N VAL A 241 6.00 -11.87 -7.01
CA VAL A 241 6.36 -13.26 -7.24
C VAL A 241 7.39 -13.31 -8.35
N ASP A 242 8.49 -14.02 -8.12
CA ASP A 242 9.52 -14.22 -9.13
C ASP A 242 9.28 -15.53 -9.87
N TYR A 243 9.05 -15.42 -11.18
CA TYR A 243 8.95 -16.55 -12.10
C TYR A 243 10.27 -16.74 -12.83
N ALA A 244 11.05 -17.75 -12.43
CA ALA A 244 12.27 -18.13 -13.10
C ALA A 244 11.95 -18.76 -14.46
N ALA A 245 12.48 -18.18 -15.53
CA ALA A 245 12.30 -18.63 -16.90
C ALA A 245 13.47 -18.18 -17.79
N PRO A 246 13.82 -18.92 -18.85
CA PRO A 246 14.89 -18.53 -19.76
C PRO A 246 14.67 -17.12 -20.34
N LYS A 247 15.76 -16.39 -20.58
CA LYS A 247 15.71 -15.09 -21.30
C LYS A 247 15.01 -15.29 -22.65
N GLY A 248 14.13 -14.37 -23.00
CA GLY A 248 13.33 -14.43 -24.23
C GLY A 248 11.97 -15.12 -24.10
N THR A 249 11.71 -15.82 -22.99
CA THR A 249 10.42 -16.47 -22.73
C THR A 249 9.28 -15.44 -22.83
N PRO A 250 8.18 -15.72 -23.55
CA PRO A 250 7.07 -14.78 -23.66
C PRO A 250 6.44 -14.42 -22.31
N ILE A 251 6.14 -13.13 -22.14
CA ILE A 251 5.34 -12.61 -21.02
C ILE A 251 3.99 -12.16 -21.57
N VAL A 252 2.91 -12.58 -20.94
CA VAL A 252 1.54 -12.18 -21.27
C VAL A 252 0.91 -11.31 -20.19
N ALA A 253 -0.01 -10.43 -20.58
CA ALA A 253 -0.83 -9.68 -19.63
C ALA A 253 -1.71 -10.64 -18.81
N ALA A 254 -1.62 -10.54 -17.49
CA ALA A 254 -2.34 -11.42 -16.57
C ALA A 254 -3.86 -11.15 -16.53
N ALA A 255 -4.29 -9.95 -16.93
CA ALA A 255 -5.70 -9.56 -17.06
C ALA A 255 -5.88 -8.43 -18.09
N ASP A 256 -7.12 -8.17 -18.50
CA ASP A 256 -7.48 -7.03 -19.36
C ASP A 256 -7.13 -5.71 -18.67
N GLY A 257 -6.67 -4.72 -19.43
CA GLY A 257 -6.32 -3.43 -18.84
C GLY A 257 -5.73 -2.42 -19.81
N VAL A 258 -5.16 -1.36 -19.23
CA VAL A 258 -4.49 -0.28 -19.94
C VAL A 258 -3.07 -0.15 -19.40
N VAL A 259 -2.08 -0.17 -20.28
CA VAL A 259 -0.69 0.12 -19.94
C VAL A 259 -0.61 1.56 -19.42
N ILE A 260 -0.09 1.74 -18.20
CA ILE A 260 0.13 3.06 -17.60
C ILE A 260 1.60 3.45 -17.61
N PHE A 261 2.51 2.47 -17.69
CA PHE A 261 3.94 2.68 -17.83
C PHE A 261 4.57 1.57 -18.68
N ALA A 262 5.52 1.93 -19.55
CA ALA A 262 6.38 0.99 -20.26
C ALA A 262 7.74 1.68 -20.48
N GLY A 263 8.79 1.18 -19.85
CA GLY A 263 10.10 1.83 -19.87
C GLY A 263 11.05 1.29 -18.81
N LYS A 264 12.16 2.00 -18.57
CA LYS A 264 13.15 1.63 -17.55
C LYS A 264 12.86 2.35 -16.23
N LYS A 265 12.90 1.64 -15.09
CA LYS A 265 12.72 2.22 -13.74
C LYS A 265 13.67 1.55 -12.75
N GLY A 266 14.70 2.28 -12.33
CA GLY A 266 15.59 1.88 -11.23
C GLY A 266 16.02 0.40 -11.26
N GLY A 267 15.84 -0.27 -10.11
CA GLY A 267 16.19 -1.67 -9.91
C GLY A 267 15.39 -2.66 -10.75
N TYR A 268 14.16 -2.33 -11.14
CA TYR A 268 13.34 -3.19 -12.01
C TYR A 268 13.88 -3.33 -13.43
N GLY A 269 14.73 -2.41 -13.88
CA GLY A 269 15.15 -2.36 -15.28
C GLY A 269 13.96 -2.04 -16.18
N ASN A 270 13.83 -2.75 -17.30
CA ASN A 270 12.69 -2.61 -18.20
C ASN A 270 11.45 -3.24 -17.58
N LEU A 271 10.37 -2.47 -17.51
CA LEU A 271 9.12 -2.94 -16.96
C LEU A 271 7.89 -2.38 -17.69
N ILE A 272 6.78 -3.07 -17.50
CA ILE A 272 5.44 -2.61 -17.85
C ILE A 272 4.59 -2.56 -16.57
N GLU A 273 3.83 -1.49 -16.38
CA GLU A 273 2.74 -1.43 -15.40
C GLU A 273 1.40 -1.37 -16.15
N ILE A 274 0.45 -2.22 -15.78
CA ILE A 274 -0.88 -2.31 -16.39
C ILE A 274 -1.93 -2.04 -15.31
N ARG A 275 -2.75 -1.01 -15.53
CA ARG A 275 -3.93 -0.73 -14.71
C ARG A 275 -5.10 -1.58 -15.20
N HIS A 276 -5.75 -2.24 -14.26
CA HIS A 276 -6.93 -3.04 -14.48
C HIS A 276 -8.16 -2.35 -13.86
N GLU A 277 -9.30 -3.00 -13.97
CA GLU A 277 -10.46 -2.65 -13.16
C GLU A 277 -10.18 -2.84 -11.65
N ASN A 278 -11.11 -2.40 -10.81
CA ASN A 278 -11.07 -2.60 -9.36
C ASN A 278 -9.84 -2.00 -8.66
N ASN A 279 -9.30 -0.90 -9.22
CA ASN A 279 -8.07 -0.24 -8.76
C ASN A 279 -6.86 -1.19 -8.63
N LEU A 280 -6.84 -2.24 -9.45
CA LEU A 280 -5.75 -3.19 -9.50
C LEU A 280 -4.70 -2.75 -10.51
N LYS A 281 -3.44 -3.07 -10.20
CA LYS A 281 -2.31 -2.86 -11.07
C LYS A 281 -1.41 -4.08 -11.06
N THR A 282 -0.98 -4.53 -12.23
CA THR A 282 0.12 -5.51 -12.34
C THR A 282 1.39 -4.84 -12.80
N LEU A 283 2.52 -5.32 -12.28
CA LEU A 283 3.87 -4.87 -12.63
C LEU A 283 4.66 -6.06 -13.18
N TYR A 284 5.32 -5.87 -14.32
CA TYR A 284 6.13 -6.89 -15.00
C TYR A 284 7.54 -6.34 -15.18
N ALA A 285 8.50 -6.76 -14.37
CA ALA A 285 9.87 -6.22 -14.36
C ALA A 285 10.91 -7.18 -14.93
N HIS A 286 12.15 -6.67 -15.03
CA HIS A 286 13.33 -7.35 -15.59
C HIS A 286 13.19 -7.81 -17.04
N MET A 287 12.32 -7.17 -17.83
CA MET A 287 12.01 -7.59 -19.20
C MET A 287 13.20 -7.39 -20.15
N SER A 288 13.45 -8.33 -21.06
CA SER A 288 14.49 -8.13 -22.10
C SER A 288 14.04 -7.21 -23.21
N SER A 289 12.75 -7.25 -23.55
CA SER A 289 12.14 -6.46 -24.62
C SER A 289 10.64 -6.30 -24.41
N PHE A 290 10.08 -5.22 -24.93
CA PHE A 290 8.64 -5.02 -25.07
C PHE A 290 8.16 -5.46 -26.46
N VAL A 291 6.89 -5.84 -26.59
CA VAL A 291 6.25 -5.98 -27.91
C VAL A 291 6.19 -4.59 -28.59
N THR A 292 6.36 -4.55 -29.91
CA THR A 292 6.34 -3.30 -30.69
C THR A 292 5.10 -2.46 -30.40
N GLY A 293 5.33 -1.16 -30.18
CA GLY A 293 4.27 -0.19 -29.88
C GLY A 293 3.65 -0.36 -28.50
N MET A 294 4.27 -1.10 -27.56
CA MET A 294 3.84 -1.12 -26.17
C MET A 294 4.24 0.18 -25.47
N LYS A 295 3.24 0.99 -25.09
CA LYS A 295 3.41 2.32 -24.47
C LYS A 295 2.21 2.67 -23.60
N SER A 296 2.36 3.69 -22.75
CA SER A 296 1.27 4.22 -21.93
C SER A 296 0.04 4.56 -22.79
N GLY A 297 -1.15 4.24 -22.27
CA GLY A 297 -2.43 4.37 -22.96
C GLY A 297 -2.86 3.17 -23.81
N LYS A 298 -1.95 2.21 -24.10
CA LYS A 298 -2.30 1.03 -24.91
C LYS A 298 -3.21 0.08 -24.12
N ARG A 299 -4.35 -0.29 -24.69
CA ARG A 299 -5.21 -1.37 -24.17
C ARG A 299 -4.58 -2.72 -24.45
N VAL A 300 -4.66 -3.62 -23.47
CA VAL A 300 -4.23 -5.01 -23.59
C VAL A 300 -5.34 -5.95 -23.13
N LYS A 301 -5.41 -7.13 -23.76
CA LYS A 301 -6.27 -8.22 -23.33
C LYS A 301 -5.50 -9.22 -22.47
N ARG A 302 -6.19 -9.90 -21.57
CA ARG A 302 -5.70 -11.06 -20.84
C ARG A 302 -5.11 -12.07 -21.82
N GLY A 303 -3.91 -12.57 -21.53
CA GLY A 303 -3.19 -13.52 -22.36
C GLY A 303 -2.48 -12.89 -23.57
N GLN A 304 -2.67 -11.59 -23.85
CA GLN A 304 -1.93 -10.89 -24.90
C GLN A 304 -0.45 -10.81 -24.53
N MET A 305 0.43 -11.17 -25.46
CA MET A 305 1.87 -11.00 -25.27
C MET A 305 2.23 -9.52 -25.13
N ILE A 306 3.01 -9.19 -24.10
CA ILE A 306 3.44 -7.83 -23.79
C ILE A 306 4.95 -7.63 -23.88
N GLY A 307 5.72 -8.70 -23.82
CA GLY A 307 7.16 -8.67 -23.99
C GLY A 307 7.80 -10.01 -23.68
N ARG A 308 9.07 -9.97 -23.26
CA ARG A 308 9.88 -11.17 -23.02
C ARG A 308 10.66 -11.08 -21.72
N VAL A 309 10.83 -12.24 -21.06
CA VAL A 309 11.65 -12.40 -19.87
C VAL A 309 13.08 -11.97 -20.16
N GLY A 310 13.70 -11.30 -19.20
CA GLY A 310 15.08 -10.86 -19.28
C GLY A 310 15.76 -10.92 -17.93
N SER A 311 16.79 -10.09 -17.80
CA SER A 311 17.55 -9.89 -16.56
C SER A 311 18.06 -8.44 -16.53
N THR A 312 17.23 -7.51 -17.02
CA THR A 312 17.57 -6.07 -17.02
C THR A 312 17.36 -5.46 -15.65
N GLY A 313 18.07 -4.37 -15.35
CA GLY A 313 18.04 -3.80 -14.01
C GLY A 313 18.89 -4.64 -13.07
N LEU A 314 18.43 -4.85 -11.85
CA LEU A 314 19.15 -5.56 -10.82
C LEU A 314 18.52 -6.93 -10.64
N SER A 315 19.12 -7.89 -11.31
CA SER A 315 18.60 -9.23 -11.44
C SER A 315 19.78 -10.20 -11.32
N THR A 316 19.65 -11.24 -10.51
CA THR A 316 20.70 -12.26 -10.34
C THR A 316 20.70 -13.31 -11.46
N GLY A 317 19.65 -13.32 -12.29
CA GLY A 317 19.52 -14.22 -13.44
C GLY A 317 18.15 -14.06 -14.10
N PRO A 318 17.91 -14.69 -15.27
CA PRO A 318 16.66 -14.52 -16.01
C PRO A 318 15.41 -14.91 -15.22
N HIS A 319 14.53 -13.95 -14.97
CA HIS A 319 13.23 -14.15 -14.33
C HIS A 319 12.27 -12.99 -14.64
N LEU A 320 10.97 -13.21 -14.38
CA LEU A 320 9.97 -12.14 -14.31
C LEU A 320 9.66 -11.86 -12.84
N HIS A 321 9.90 -10.62 -12.41
CA HIS A 321 9.36 -10.09 -11.15
C HIS A 321 7.93 -9.59 -11.42
N PHE A 322 6.93 -10.27 -10.85
CA PHE A 322 5.52 -10.02 -11.09
C PHE A 322 4.81 -9.48 -9.84
N GLY A 323 4.51 -8.18 -9.82
CA GLY A 323 3.82 -7.50 -8.74
C GLY A 323 2.32 -7.38 -8.99
N LEU A 324 1.52 -7.40 -7.92
CA LEU A 324 0.10 -7.08 -7.92
C LEU A 324 -0.16 -6.04 -6.83
N TYR A 325 -0.86 -4.96 -7.18
CA TYR A 325 -1.16 -3.88 -6.27
C TYR A 325 -2.65 -3.56 -6.30
N ARG A 326 -3.21 -3.21 -5.14
CA ARG A 326 -4.56 -2.65 -4.98
C ARG A 326 -4.42 -1.29 -4.32
N ASN A 327 -4.92 -0.22 -4.93
CA ASN A 327 -4.77 1.14 -4.38
C ASN A 327 -3.30 1.49 -4.05
N ASN A 328 -2.35 1.08 -4.90
CA ASN A 328 -0.89 1.17 -4.71
C ASN A 328 -0.30 0.37 -3.54
N VAL A 329 -1.11 -0.39 -2.81
CA VAL A 329 -0.63 -1.33 -1.78
C VAL A 329 -0.30 -2.68 -2.42
N PRO A 330 0.90 -3.24 -2.22
CA PRO A 330 1.26 -4.54 -2.75
C PRO A 330 0.45 -5.66 -2.07
N ILE A 331 -0.10 -6.57 -2.88
CA ILE A 331 -0.86 -7.74 -2.42
C ILE A 331 -0.32 -9.00 -3.10
N ASN A 332 -0.51 -10.16 -2.47
CA ASN A 332 0.00 -11.41 -3.01
C ASN A 332 -0.63 -11.74 -4.38
N PRO A 333 0.16 -11.80 -5.48
CA PRO A 333 -0.38 -12.17 -6.79
C PRO A 333 -0.98 -13.58 -6.81
N LEU A 334 -0.39 -14.52 -6.06
CA LEU A 334 -0.83 -15.93 -6.06
C LEU A 334 -2.22 -16.12 -5.46
N SER A 335 -2.66 -15.23 -4.56
CA SER A 335 -4.03 -15.28 -4.03
C SER A 335 -5.07 -14.78 -5.03
N ASN A 336 -4.67 -14.35 -6.24
CA ASN A 336 -5.55 -13.84 -7.30
C ASN A 336 -5.34 -14.57 -8.65
N VAL A 337 -4.35 -15.47 -8.75
CA VAL A 337 -4.20 -16.38 -9.90
C VAL A 337 -5.24 -17.49 -9.76
N LYS A 338 -5.80 -17.97 -10.89
CA LYS A 338 -6.80 -19.06 -10.92
C LYS A 338 -6.41 -20.23 -9.99
N ALA A 339 -7.07 -20.29 -8.84
CA ALA A 339 -7.26 -21.51 -8.05
C ALA A 339 -8.73 -21.89 -8.16
N VAL A 340 -8.98 -23.17 -8.42
CA VAL A 340 -10.30 -23.74 -8.62
C VAL A 340 -11.03 -23.86 -7.28
N SER A 341 -11.66 -22.77 -6.83
CA SER A 341 -12.99 -22.76 -6.21
C SER A 341 -13.46 -21.32 -6.00
N LYS A 342 -14.73 -21.04 -6.34
CA LYS A 342 -15.41 -19.77 -6.01
C LYS A 342 -15.95 -19.76 -4.57
N GLU A 343 -15.78 -20.87 -3.87
CA GLU A 343 -16.40 -21.20 -2.59
C GLU A 343 -15.32 -21.65 -1.60
N LEU A 344 -15.51 -21.24 -0.35
CA LEU A 344 -14.67 -21.59 0.78
C LEU A 344 -14.88 -23.07 1.15
N LYS A 345 -13.79 -23.79 1.45
CA LYS A 345 -13.87 -25.23 1.80
C LYS A 345 -13.81 -25.42 3.31
N ASP A 346 -14.63 -26.33 3.84
CA ASP A 346 -14.67 -26.84 5.23
C ASP A 346 -14.19 -25.86 6.31
N LYS A 347 -12.89 -25.87 6.62
CA LYS A 347 -12.27 -24.99 7.63
C LYS A 347 -12.39 -23.50 7.29
N GLU A 348 -12.16 -23.13 6.04
CA GLU A 348 -12.32 -21.73 5.60
C GLU A 348 -13.76 -21.25 5.74
N LYS A 349 -14.74 -22.16 5.61
CA LYS A 349 -16.16 -21.84 5.79
C LYS A 349 -16.48 -21.58 7.27
N GLN A 350 -15.94 -22.39 8.19
CA GLN A 350 -16.08 -22.15 9.63
C GLN A 350 -15.43 -20.83 10.04
N ASP A 351 -14.20 -20.56 9.60
CA ASP A 351 -13.49 -19.31 9.87
C ASP A 351 -14.27 -18.10 9.31
N PHE A 352 -14.89 -18.25 8.15
CA PHE A 352 -15.73 -17.23 7.54
C PHE A 352 -17.05 -17.01 8.28
N ASP A 353 -17.69 -18.08 8.76
CA ASP A 353 -18.91 -17.98 9.55
C ASP A 353 -18.64 -17.21 10.86
N SER A 354 -17.53 -17.49 11.55
CA SER A 354 -17.12 -16.71 12.73
C SER A 354 -16.83 -15.24 12.40
N LEU A 355 -16.17 -14.95 11.27
CA LEU A 355 -15.94 -13.59 10.80
C LEU A 355 -17.26 -12.83 10.56
N LYS A 356 -18.21 -13.49 9.90
CA LYS A 356 -19.54 -12.95 9.61
C LYS A 356 -20.30 -12.68 10.90
N GLU A 357 -20.35 -13.64 11.81
CA GLU A 357 -21.02 -13.50 13.11
C GLU A 357 -20.42 -12.38 13.95
N HIS A 358 -19.10 -12.16 13.88
CA HIS A 358 -18.44 -11.05 14.54
C HIS A 358 -18.90 -9.69 14.00
N PHE A 359 -18.91 -9.47 12.68
CA PHE A 359 -19.20 -8.15 12.10
C PHE A 359 -20.68 -7.83 11.91
N MET A 360 -21.56 -8.85 11.79
CA MET A 360 -22.97 -8.64 11.50
C MET A 360 -23.70 -7.72 12.51
N PRO A 361 -23.54 -7.89 13.84
CA PRO A 361 -24.21 -7.03 14.82
C PRO A 361 -23.82 -5.55 14.67
N TYR A 362 -22.52 -5.26 14.52
CA TYR A 362 -22.01 -3.90 14.35
C TYR A 362 -22.55 -3.24 13.07
N LEU A 363 -22.65 -3.99 11.97
CA LEU A 363 -23.24 -3.50 10.73
C LEU A 363 -24.75 -3.21 10.88
N GLN A 364 -25.48 -4.05 11.58
CA GLN A 364 -26.92 -3.85 11.84
C GLN A 364 -27.17 -2.65 12.75
N GLU A 365 -26.38 -2.50 13.81
CA GLU A 365 -26.42 -1.33 14.68
C GLU A 365 -26.14 -0.04 13.89
N ALA A 366 -25.09 -0.05 13.08
CA ALA A 366 -24.72 1.08 12.23
C ALA A 366 -25.82 1.42 11.20
N LEU A 367 -26.49 0.42 10.59
CA LEU A 367 -27.63 0.66 9.70
C LEU A 367 -28.84 1.26 10.41
N ASN A 368 -29.05 0.92 11.68
CA ASN A 368 -30.17 1.45 12.47
C ASN A 368 -29.91 2.86 13.00
N ASN A 369 -28.64 3.29 13.05
CA ASN A 369 -28.28 4.65 13.43
C ASN A 369 -28.91 5.66 12.43
N ASN A 370 -29.60 6.67 12.99
CA ASN A 370 -30.30 7.69 12.22
C ASN A 370 -29.43 8.89 11.84
N THR A 371 -28.17 8.88 12.26
CA THR A 371 -27.22 9.96 12.01
C THR A 371 -26.08 9.49 11.13
N ASN A 372 -25.69 10.33 10.17
CA ASN A 372 -24.51 10.07 9.35
C ASN A 372 -23.26 10.30 10.22
N THR A 373 -22.60 9.23 10.67
CA THR A 373 -21.47 9.31 11.59
C THR A 373 -20.31 8.42 11.17
N ILE A 374 -19.09 8.88 11.44
CA ILE A 374 -17.90 8.04 11.48
C ILE A 374 -17.58 7.83 12.96
N THR A 375 -17.76 6.61 13.43
CA THR A 375 -17.45 6.25 14.82
C THR A 375 -16.13 5.49 14.84
N PRO A 376 -15.06 6.06 15.40
CA PRO A 376 -13.84 5.31 15.68
C PRO A 376 -14.09 4.30 16.80
N ASN A 377 -13.54 3.10 16.66
CA ASN A 377 -13.43 2.16 17.76
C ASN A 377 -12.42 2.71 18.78
N GLU A 378 -12.70 2.56 20.08
CA GLU A 378 -11.88 3.11 21.17
C GLU A 378 -10.50 2.43 21.26
N ASN A 379 -10.38 1.21 20.73
CA ASN A 379 -9.13 0.46 20.73
C ASN A 379 -8.20 0.91 19.60
N LEU A 380 -7.06 1.49 19.97
CA LEU A 380 -5.95 1.74 19.05
C LEU A 380 -5.10 0.49 18.91
N ASN A 381 -5.02 -0.06 17.70
CA ASN A 381 -4.09 -1.14 17.39
C ASN A 381 -2.71 -0.53 17.15
N LEU A 382 -1.85 -0.60 18.16
CA LEU A 382 -0.44 -0.25 18.05
C LEU A 382 0.32 -1.44 17.43
N PRO A 383 1.29 -1.21 16.53
CA PRO A 383 2.13 -2.27 16.01
C PRO A 383 2.88 -2.96 17.15
N ASP A 384 3.03 -4.29 17.07
CA ASP A 384 3.69 -5.17 18.06
C ASP A 384 5.11 -4.73 18.46
N THR A 385 5.72 -3.82 17.70
CA THR A 385 7.02 -3.22 18.02
C THR A 385 7.01 -2.32 19.27
N LEU A 386 5.83 -1.89 19.73
CA LEU A 386 5.68 -1.08 20.95
C LEU A 386 5.36 -1.92 22.19
N SER A 387 4.76 -3.11 22.03
CA SER A 387 4.43 -4.00 23.16
C SER A 387 5.65 -4.71 23.76
N SER A 388 6.79 -4.70 23.06
CA SER A 388 8.07 -5.21 23.59
C SER A 388 8.97 -4.13 24.22
N VAL A 389 8.55 -2.87 24.29
CA VAL A 389 9.32 -1.79 24.95
C VAL A 389 8.91 -1.69 26.43
N ASN A 390 8.95 -2.82 27.13
CA ASN A 390 9.00 -2.86 28.60
C ASN A 390 10.40 -3.31 29.01
N ASN A 391 11.42 -2.56 28.59
CA ASN A 391 12.75 -2.66 29.17
C ASN A 391 13.30 -1.26 29.40
N PRO A 392 13.24 -0.72 30.63
CA PRO A 392 13.62 0.65 30.92
C PRO A 392 15.14 0.74 31.10
N HIS A 393 15.94 0.60 30.04
CA HIS A 393 17.35 0.96 30.12
C HIS A 393 17.91 1.56 28.81
N LYS A 394 18.36 2.81 28.96
CA LYS A 394 19.41 3.50 28.20
C LYS A 394 19.06 4.01 26.78
N PHE A 395 18.30 5.10 26.74
CA PHE A 395 18.65 6.23 25.87
C PHE A 395 19.17 7.34 26.77
N ILE A 396 20.48 7.38 26.99
CA ILE A 396 21.14 8.57 27.50
C ILE A 396 21.43 9.42 26.27
N TYR A 397 20.66 10.48 26.10
CA TYR A 397 21.11 11.64 25.34
C TYR A 397 22.03 12.43 26.27
N GLU A 398 23.32 12.45 25.99
CA GLU A 398 24.21 13.47 26.54
C GLU A 398 24.36 14.59 25.52
N ALA A 399 24.38 15.80 26.08
CA ALA A 399 24.29 17.11 25.46
C ALA A 399 25.50 17.51 24.63
#